data_AF-A0A2C5YBR6-F1
#
_entry.id   AF-A0A2C5YBR6-F1
#
_cell.length_a   1.000
_cell.length_b   1.000
_cell.length_c   1.000
_cell.angle_alpha   90.00
_cell.angle_beta   90.00
_cell.angle_gamma   90.00
#
_symmetry.space_group_name_H-M   'P 1'
#
loop_
_entity.id
_entity.type
_entity.pdbx_description
1 polymer ?
#
loop_
_entity_poly.entity_id
_entity_poly.type
_entity_poly.pdbx_seq_one_letter_code
_entity_poly.pdbx_strand_id
1 'polypeptide(L)'
;MLESEECIGIEAWCSQLYAQQNYTGAKTCFYARRIPWHYISLLSPGCRRGRLWHERCQGTEAICMGTENVEQRAQCIARSRRPLWASKAWRSCPATTAFYDERCMGTDMWCEVQSTVKVIYPSVDDCRGLRDGVPLDSASLPRIEYLLPNHSAERPPFSRVYSERCGESGASDSSEACIGTEAWCQQHSVAKAWPSQEACKDFAAKTNATRSIWLYPSHDCNSGAESCIGTEAACLNNPFCCSDKDERCLGTDAWYLGYAQRGLNYTSRADCFAMRGLEPDSVINLLRGKVLVAGRDGRLRIAANLTTNALVLLIAQHIAFGSRRLLKEPFVKR
;
A
#
# COMPACT_ATOMS: atom_id res chain seq x y z
N MET A 1 19.13 -34.89 18.27
CA MET A 1 18.38 -33.78 17.62
C MET A 1 17.02 -34.33 17.29
N LEU A 2 15.94 -33.71 17.76
CA LEU A 2 14.58 -34.08 17.34
C LEU A 2 14.38 -33.54 15.93
N GLU A 3 14.10 -34.41 14.96
CA GLU A 3 13.77 -33.98 13.61
C GLU A 3 12.44 -33.20 13.64
N SER A 4 12.42 -32.03 12.99
CA SER A 4 11.25 -31.15 13.02
C SER A 4 10.09 -31.73 12.20
N GLU A 5 8.85 -31.38 12.56
CA GLU A 5 7.62 -31.74 11.82
C GLU A 5 7.71 -31.35 10.34
N GLU A 6 8.42 -30.25 10.04
CA GLU A 6 8.65 -29.74 8.69
C GLU A 6 9.58 -30.65 7.86
N CYS A 7 10.50 -31.37 8.51
CA CYS A 7 11.46 -32.25 7.83
C CYS A 7 10.91 -33.65 7.57
N ILE A 8 10.28 -34.27 8.57
CA ILE A 8 9.80 -35.66 8.47
C ILE A 8 8.34 -35.75 8.01
N GLY A 9 7.65 -34.62 7.96
CA GLY A 9 6.23 -34.52 7.66
C GLY A 9 5.36 -34.93 8.84
N ILE A 10 4.14 -34.40 8.85
CA ILE A 10 3.16 -34.65 9.92
C ILE A 10 2.88 -36.14 10.14
N GLU A 11 3.04 -36.97 9.11
CA GLU A 11 2.76 -38.40 9.20
C GLU A 11 3.79 -39.20 9.97
N ALA A 12 5.06 -39.07 9.60
CA ALA A 12 6.13 -39.67 10.37
C ALA A 12 6.19 -39.04 11.77
N TRP A 13 5.99 -37.72 11.86
CA TRP A 13 6.00 -37.01 13.13
C TRP A 13 4.90 -37.49 14.08
N CYS A 14 3.63 -37.54 13.65
CA CYS A 14 2.54 -38.06 14.48
C CYS A 14 2.64 -39.56 14.73
N SER A 15 3.32 -40.33 13.89
CA SER A 15 3.53 -41.76 14.15
C SER A 15 4.61 -42.02 15.21
N GLN A 16 5.64 -41.18 15.25
CA GLN A 16 6.81 -41.37 16.12
C GLN A 16 6.75 -40.58 17.43
N LEU A 17 6.14 -39.38 17.40
CA LEU A 17 6.28 -38.40 18.48
C LEU A 17 4.96 -38.03 19.17
N TYR A 18 3.84 -38.66 18.82
CA TYR A 18 2.52 -38.35 19.42
C TYR A 18 2.52 -38.46 20.96
N ALA A 19 3.19 -39.48 21.49
CA ALA A 19 3.25 -39.74 22.92
C ALA A 19 4.01 -38.64 23.70
N GLN A 20 4.98 -37.98 23.05
CA GLN A 20 5.76 -36.90 23.66
C GLN A 20 4.96 -35.58 23.75
N GLN A 21 3.81 -35.50 23.07
CA GLN A 21 3.04 -34.28 22.88
C GLN A 21 1.62 -34.40 23.47
N ASN A 22 1.45 -35.30 24.44
CA ASN A 22 0.20 -35.58 25.15
C ASN A 22 -0.98 -35.97 24.24
N TYR A 23 -0.72 -36.52 23.05
CA TYR A 23 -1.77 -37.12 22.25
C TYR A 23 -2.02 -38.56 22.71
N THR A 24 -3.29 -38.94 22.77
CA THR A 24 -3.72 -40.30 23.16
C THR A 24 -3.39 -41.36 22.10
N GLY A 25 -2.97 -40.96 20.91
CA GLY A 25 -2.57 -41.85 19.82
C GLY A 25 -2.14 -41.08 18.57
N ALA A 26 -1.50 -41.77 17.63
CA ALA A 26 -1.11 -41.17 16.34
C ALA A 26 -2.34 -40.57 15.63
N LYS A 27 -3.48 -41.28 15.63
CA LYS A 27 -4.73 -40.80 15.03
C LYS A 27 -5.20 -39.47 15.64
N THR A 28 -5.16 -39.31 16.96
CA THR A 28 -5.57 -38.04 17.60
C THR A 28 -4.58 -36.92 17.33
N CYS A 29 -3.28 -37.23 17.22
CA CYS A 29 -2.27 -36.28 16.72
C CYS A 29 -2.60 -35.80 15.31
N PHE A 30 -2.88 -36.72 14.37
CA PHE A 30 -3.27 -36.36 13.00
C PHE A 30 -4.51 -35.47 12.95
N TYR A 31 -5.55 -35.83 13.70
CA TYR A 31 -6.79 -35.04 13.74
C TYR A 31 -6.54 -33.63 14.30
N ALA A 32 -5.75 -33.52 15.37
CA ALA A 32 -5.45 -32.23 15.99
C ALA A 32 -4.56 -31.35 15.09
N ARG A 33 -3.65 -31.96 14.34
CA ARG A 33 -2.63 -31.25 13.58
C ARG A 33 -2.90 -31.16 12.08
N ARG A 34 -4.09 -31.56 11.61
CA ARG A 34 -4.49 -31.51 10.18
C ARG A 34 -3.91 -30.30 9.46
N ILE A 35 -3.30 -30.57 8.31
CA ILE A 35 -2.62 -29.57 7.48
C ILE A 35 -3.64 -28.50 7.08
N PRO A 36 -3.35 -27.20 7.29
CA PRO A 36 -4.25 -26.14 6.84
C PRO A 36 -4.56 -26.26 5.35
N TRP A 37 -5.82 -26.09 4.97
CA TRP A 37 -6.16 -26.02 3.55
C TRP A 37 -5.54 -24.78 2.92
N HIS A 38 -4.73 -24.97 1.90
CA HIS A 38 -4.15 -23.90 1.12
C HIS A 38 -4.88 -23.77 -0.21
N TYR A 39 -5.36 -22.56 -0.51
CA TYR A 39 -5.80 -22.22 -1.86
C TYR A 39 -4.60 -21.80 -2.71
N ILE A 40 -4.72 -21.89 -4.03
CA ILE A 40 -3.71 -21.39 -4.97
C ILE A 40 -3.36 -19.94 -4.61
N SER A 41 -2.07 -19.65 -4.46
CA SER A 41 -1.60 -18.31 -4.17
C SER A 41 -0.29 -18.04 -4.92
N LEU A 42 -0.41 -17.33 -6.04
CA LEU A 42 0.75 -16.89 -6.82
C LEU A 42 1.52 -15.73 -6.17
N LEU A 43 0.91 -15.06 -5.19
CA LEU A 43 1.46 -13.88 -4.53
C LEU A 43 2.02 -14.17 -3.11
N SER A 44 1.87 -15.40 -2.61
CA SER A 44 2.41 -15.76 -1.30
C SER A 44 3.94 -15.56 -1.27
N PRO A 45 4.49 -14.90 -0.22
CA PRO A 45 5.93 -14.79 -0.04
C PRO A 45 6.59 -16.17 -0.09
N GLY A 46 7.57 -16.35 -0.98
CA GLY A 46 8.26 -17.62 -1.20
C GLY A 46 7.84 -18.38 -2.46
N CYS A 47 6.74 -18.01 -3.12
CA CYS A 47 6.25 -18.66 -4.34
C CYS A 47 6.88 -18.09 -5.63
N ARG A 48 8.20 -17.83 -5.63
CA ARG A 48 8.92 -17.32 -6.82
C ARG A 48 9.33 -18.45 -7.77
N ARG A 49 9.51 -18.12 -9.06
CA ARG A 49 9.88 -19.02 -10.17
C ARG A 49 10.92 -20.06 -9.72
N GLY A 50 10.52 -21.32 -9.65
CA GLY A 50 11.37 -22.47 -9.27
C GLY A 50 10.87 -23.30 -8.09
N ARG A 51 9.99 -22.77 -7.21
CA ARG A 51 9.40 -23.52 -6.08
C ARG A 51 7.88 -23.62 -6.16
N LEU A 52 7.35 -23.86 -7.35
CA LEU A 52 5.90 -23.93 -7.57
C LEU A 52 5.25 -25.16 -6.92
N TRP A 53 6.00 -26.23 -6.67
CA TRP A 53 5.47 -27.49 -6.14
C TRP A 53 5.14 -27.50 -4.65
N HIS A 54 5.28 -26.36 -3.96
CA HIS A 54 4.88 -26.28 -2.56
C HIS A 54 3.37 -26.09 -2.43
N GLU A 55 2.75 -26.82 -1.50
CA GLU A 55 1.31 -26.74 -1.21
C GLU A 55 0.84 -25.31 -0.91
N ARG A 56 1.67 -24.50 -0.25
CA ARG A 56 1.39 -23.07 0.01
C ARG A 56 1.27 -22.22 -1.26
N CYS A 57 1.82 -22.67 -2.38
CA CYS A 57 1.83 -21.95 -3.66
C CYS A 57 0.76 -22.49 -4.61
N GLN A 58 0.75 -23.81 -4.81
CA GLN A 58 -0.19 -24.49 -5.71
C GLN A 58 -1.55 -24.81 -5.06
N GLY A 59 -1.65 -24.71 -3.74
CA GLY A 59 -2.84 -25.12 -3.01
C GLY A 59 -2.93 -26.63 -2.80
N THR A 60 -3.62 -27.01 -1.72
CA THR A 60 -3.84 -28.40 -1.29
C THR A 60 -4.48 -29.24 -2.39
N GLU A 61 -5.51 -28.71 -3.05
CA GLU A 61 -6.24 -29.43 -4.09
C GLU A 61 -5.33 -29.77 -5.27
N ALA A 62 -4.53 -28.81 -5.77
CA ALA A 62 -3.65 -29.05 -6.91
C ALA A 62 -2.54 -30.06 -6.60
N ILE A 63 -1.95 -30.00 -5.39
CA ILE A 63 -0.95 -30.98 -4.97
C ILE A 63 -1.56 -32.38 -4.88
N CYS A 64 -2.72 -32.52 -4.23
CA CYS A 64 -3.39 -33.82 -4.14
C CYS A 64 -3.83 -34.33 -5.53
N MET A 65 -4.27 -33.45 -6.43
CA MET A 65 -4.63 -33.81 -7.81
C MET A 65 -3.47 -34.37 -8.63
N GLY A 66 -2.22 -34.00 -8.32
CA GLY A 66 -1.04 -34.60 -8.93
C GLY A 66 -0.85 -36.09 -8.64
N THR A 67 -1.60 -36.65 -7.67
CA THR A 67 -1.56 -38.08 -7.34
C THR A 67 -2.45 -38.85 -8.30
N GLU A 68 -1.89 -39.76 -9.09
CA GLU A 68 -2.61 -40.55 -10.10
C GLU A 68 -3.62 -41.53 -9.47
N ASN A 69 -3.26 -42.14 -8.34
CA ASN A 69 -4.12 -43.10 -7.65
C ASN A 69 -5.26 -42.38 -6.90
N VAL A 70 -6.50 -42.77 -7.21
CA VAL A 70 -7.73 -42.15 -6.65
C VAL A 70 -7.80 -42.31 -5.12
N GLU A 71 -7.42 -43.46 -4.59
CA GLU A 71 -7.45 -43.71 -3.15
C GLU A 71 -6.39 -42.86 -2.41
N GLN A 72 -5.17 -42.79 -2.95
CA GLN A 72 -4.12 -41.93 -2.40
C GLN A 72 -4.49 -40.45 -2.49
N ARG A 73 -5.14 -40.02 -3.57
CA ARG A 73 -5.67 -38.66 -3.70
C ARG A 73 -6.74 -38.36 -2.64
N ALA A 74 -7.68 -39.28 -2.43
CA ALA A 74 -8.70 -39.15 -1.39
C ALA A 74 -8.06 -39.07 0.01
N GLN A 75 -7.03 -39.88 0.27
CA GLN A 75 -6.26 -39.82 1.52
C GLN A 75 -5.52 -38.49 1.66
N CYS A 76 -4.91 -37.96 0.60
CA CYS A 76 -4.26 -36.66 0.59
C CYS A 76 -5.23 -35.54 0.99
N ILE A 77 -6.41 -35.49 0.37
CA ILE A 77 -7.45 -34.50 0.70
C ILE A 77 -7.96 -34.68 2.14
N ALA A 78 -8.17 -35.92 2.59
CA ALA A 78 -8.69 -36.22 3.92
C ALA A 78 -7.71 -35.90 5.06
N ARG A 79 -6.40 -35.78 4.76
CA ARG A 79 -5.35 -35.36 5.71
C ARG A 79 -5.40 -33.85 5.98
N SER A 80 -5.88 -33.07 5.03
CA SER A 80 -6.01 -31.63 5.19
C SER A 80 -7.23 -31.27 6.02
N ARG A 81 -7.19 -30.08 6.63
CA ARG A 81 -8.41 -29.45 7.16
C ARG A 81 -9.35 -29.26 6.00
N ARG A 82 -10.64 -29.49 6.24
CA ARG A 82 -11.65 -29.26 5.23
C ARG A 82 -11.66 -27.77 4.88
N PRO A 83 -11.72 -27.41 3.58
CA PRO A 83 -11.87 -26.02 3.19
C PRO A 83 -13.19 -25.48 3.72
N LEU A 84 -13.18 -24.18 4.01
CA LEU A 84 -14.41 -23.46 4.35
C LEU A 84 -15.28 -23.32 3.11
N TRP A 85 -16.60 -23.27 3.32
CA TRP A 85 -17.55 -22.99 2.26
C TRP A 85 -17.41 -21.55 1.77
N ALA A 86 -16.94 -21.37 0.53
CA ALA A 86 -16.77 -20.07 -0.09
C ALA A 86 -18.05 -19.65 -0.82
N SER A 87 -18.64 -18.51 -0.44
CA SER A 87 -19.68 -17.87 -1.23
C SER A 87 -19.10 -17.26 -2.52
N LYS A 88 -19.95 -17.08 -3.54
CA LYS A 88 -19.53 -16.52 -4.83
C LYS A 88 -18.92 -15.12 -4.67
N ALA A 89 -17.87 -14.84 -5.44
CA ALA A 89 -17.21 -13.52 -5.52
C ALA A 89 -16.55 -13.03 -4.22
N TRP A 90 -15.68 -13.85 -3.63
CA TRP A 90 -14.86 -13.40 -2.52
C TRP A 90 -14.01 -12.18 -2.92
N ARG A 91 -13.88 -11.22 -2.00
CA ARG A 91 -13.57 -9.80 -2.27
C ARG A 91 -12.21 -9.53 -2.95
N SER A 92 -11.35 -10.54 -3.10
CA SER A 92 -9.94 -10.41 -3.48
C SER A 92 -9.52 -11.41 -4.55
N CYS A 93 -10.34 -11.56 -5.60
CA CYS A 93 -10.04 -12.46 -6.70
C CYS A 93 -9.19 -11.79 -7.79
N PRO A 94 -7.95 -12.24 -8.02
CA PRO A 94 -7.17 -11.79 -9.16
C PRO A 94 -7.91 -12.20 -10.44
N ALA A 95 -8.12 -11.25 -11.36
CA ALA A 95 -8.84 -11.52 -12.61
C ALA A 95 -8.23 -12.68 -13.42
N THR A 96 -6.92 -12.91 -13.28
CA THR A 96 -6.19 -13.96 -14.00
C THR A 96 -6.36 -15.36 -13.42
N THR A 97 -6.72 -15.50 -12.15
CA THR A 97 -6.90 -16.82 -11.49
C THR A 97 -8.32 -17.08 -11.04
N ALA A 98 -9.25 -16.16 -11.31
CA ALA A 98 -10.63 -16.25 -10.83
C ALA A 98 -11.36 -17.53 -11.28
N PHE A 99 -10.97 -18.13 -12.41
CA PHE A 99 -11.57 -19.38 -12.92
C PHE A 99 -10.96 -20.66 -12.34
N TYR A 100 -9.83 -20.55 -11.65
CA TYR A 100 -9.11 -21.70 -11.06
C TYR A 100 -9.09 -21.66 -9.54
N ASP A 101 -9.85 -20.75 -8.95
CA ASP A 101 -9.88 -20.53 -7.52
C ASP A 101 -11.32 -20.65 -7.02
N GLU A 102 -11.56 -21.66 -6.20
CA GLU A 102 -12.85 -21.91 -5.56
C GLU A 102 -13.38 -20.66 -4.86
N ARG A 103 -12.49 -19.87 -4.24
CA ARG A 103 -12.87 -18.64 -3.53
C ARG A 103 -13.53 -17.62 -4.47
N CYS A 104 -13.18 -17.65 -5.74
CA CYS A 104 -13.66 -16.69 -6.73
C CYS A 104 -14.98 -17.12 -7.36
N MET A 105 -15.08 -18.41 -7.69
CA MET A 105 -16.29 -18.97 -8.30
C MET A 105 -17.39 -19.21 -7.26
N GLY A 106 -17.01 -19.43 -6.01
CA GLY A 106 -17.87 -19.98 -4.96
C GLY A 106 -17.88 -21.51 -5.02
N THR A 107 -18.00 -22.13 -3.85
CA THR A 107 -17.97 -23.58 -3.64
C THR A 107 -18.96 -24.33 -4.52
N ASP A 108 -20.19 -23.84 -4.67
CA ASP A 108 -21.21 -24.53 -5.46
C ASP A 108 -20.80 -24.65 -6.92
N MET A 109 -20.43 -23.53 -7.53
CA MET A 109 -20.00 -23.49 -8.93
C MET A 109 -18.68 -24.23 -9.12
N TRP A 110 -17.77 -24.15 -8.15
CA TRP A 110 -16.53 -24.93 -8.16
C TRP A 110 -16.82 -26.42 -8.22
N CYS A 111 -17.69 -26.93 -7.33
CA CYS A 111 -18.03 -28.34 -7.28
C CYS A 111 -18.77 -28.82 -8.53
N GLU A 112 -19.66 -28.01 -9.09
CA GLU A 112 -20.27 -28.29 -10.39
C GLU A 112 -19.20 -28.45 -11.47
N VAL A 113 -18.32 -27.47 -11.63
CA VAL A 113 -17.26 -27.50 -12.66
C VAL A 113 -16.30 -28.67 -12.45
N GLN A 114 -15.79 -28.90 -11.24
CA GLN A 114 -14.83 -29.97 -11.00
C GLN A 114 -15.46 -31.37 -11.15
N SER A 115 -16.76 -31.53 -10.84
CA SER A 115 -17.47 -32.80 -11.05
C SER A 115 -17.68 -33.11 -12.53
N THR A 116 -17.79 -32.10 -13.41
CA THR A 116 -17.94 -32.35 -14.85
C THR A 116 -16.70 -33.01 -15.46
N VAL A 117 -15.52 -32.73 -14.90
CA VAL A 117 -14.28 -33.35 -15.32
C VAL A 117 -14.21 -34.81 -14.85
N LYS A 118 -15.00 -35.21 -13.83
CA LYS A 118 -15.06 -36.56 -13.21
C LYS A 118 -13.72 -37.15 -12.74
N VAL A 119 -12.63 -36.40 -12.86
CA VAL A 119 -11.31 -36.83 -12.44
C VAL A 119 -11.16 -36.67 -10.93
N ILE A 120 -11.73 -35.61 -10.35
CA ILE A 120 -11.38 -35.15 -9.00
C ILE A 120 -12.41 -35.61 -7.98
N TYR A 121 -13.69 -35.40 -8.30
CA TYR A 121 -14.81 -35.76 -7.46
C TYR A 121 -15.77 -36.66 -8.27
N PRO A 122 -16.18 -37.83 -7.74
CA PRO A 122 -17.13 -38.69 -8.44
C PRO A 122 -18.49 -38.02 -8.67
N SER A 123 -18.88 -37.12 -7.76
CA SER A 123 -20.11 -36.33 -7.85
C SER A 123 -19.95 -34.93 -7.24
N VAL A 124 -20.93 -34.06 -7.53
CA VAL A 124 -21.05 -32.74 -6.87
C VAL A 124 -21.21 -32.91 -5.36
N ASP A 125 -21.94 -33.93 -4.91
CA ASP A 125 -22.19 -34.18 -3.49
C ASP A 125 -20.94 -34.65 -2.76
N ASP A 126 -20.08 -35.45 -3.40
CA ASP A 126 -18.76 -35.80 -2.85
C ASP A 126 -17.88 -34.57 -2.67
N CYS A 127 -17.88 -33.69 -3.68
CA CYS A 127 -17.18 -32.42 -3.62
C CYS A 127 -17.70 -31.55 -2.47
N ARG A 128 -19.01 -31.38 -2.35
CA ARG A 128 -19.65 -30.59 -1.28
C ARG A 128 -19.43 -31.20 0.10
N GLY A 129 -19.50 -32.53 0.24
CA GLY A 129 -19.31 -33.24 1.50
C GLY A 129 -17.89 -33.11 2.09
N LEU A 130 -16.91 -32.75 1.26
CA LEU A 130 -15.55 -32.44 1.69
C LEU A 130 -15.39 -31.01 2.26
N ARG A 131 -16.36 -30.14 2.03
CA ARG A 131 -16.37 -28.77 2.55
C ARG A 131 -17.26 -28.74 3.78
N ASP A 132 -16.74 -28.23 4.89
CA ASP A 132 -17.55 -28.16 6.10
C ASP A 132 -18.70 -27.18 5.83
N GLY A 133 -19.91 -27.73 5.70
CA GLY A 133 -21.14 -27.08 5.22
C GLY A 133 -21.70 -26.00 6.14
N VAL A 134 -20.83 -25.21 6.76
CA VAL A 134 -21.19 -23.96 7.42
C VAL A 134 -20.80 -22.83 6.47
N PRO A 135 -21.76 -22.19 5.80
CA PRO A 135 -21.51 -20.96 5.07
C PRO A 135 -20.78 -19.97 5.98
N LEU A 136 -19.65 -19.46 5.50
CA LEU A 136 -18.83 -18.46 6.22
C LEU A 136 -19.65 -17.22 6.64
N ASP A 137 -20.79 -17.00 5.99
CA ASP A 137 -21.66 -15.85 6.17
C ASP A 137 -22.59 -15.97 7.42
N SER A 138 -22.68 -17.15 8.06
CA SER A 138 -23.66 -17.42 9.13
C SER A 138 -23.10 -17.91 10.46
N ALA A 139 -21.80 -18.19 10.58
CA ALA A 139 -21.18 -18.55 11.85
C ALA A 139 -20.25 -17.45 12.37
N SER A 140 -20.63 -16.85 13.50
CA SER A 140 -19.65 -16.24 14.41
C SER A 140 -18.79 -17.36 14.97
N LEU A 141 -17.70 -17.68 14.27
CA LEU A 141 -16.76 -18.72 14.67
C LEU A 141 -16.24 -18.43 16.10
N PRO A 142 -16.24 -19.41 17.01
CA PRO A 142 -15.46 -19.28 18.24
C PRO A 142 -14.00 -19.13 17.83
N ARG A 143 -13.40 -18.03 18.27
CA ARG A 143 -12.01 -17.65 17.99
C ARG A 143 -11.09 -18.77 18.51
N ILE A 144 -10.63 -19.65 17.62
CA ILE A 144 -9.62 -20.65 17.96
C ILE A 144 -8.30 -19.88 18.15
N GLU A 145 -7.93 -19.69 19.40
CA GLU A 145 -6.92 -18.73 19.86
C GLU A 145 -5.46 -19.17 19.65
N TYR A 146 -5.18 -20.35 19.05
CA TYR A 146 -3.85 -20.94 19.16
C TYR A 146 -3.03 -21.17 17.87
N LEU A 147 -3.50 -20.85 16.66
CA LEU A 147 -2.73 -21.19 15.44
C LEU A 147 -2.78 -20.16 14.30
N LEU A 148 -2.61 -18.88 14.62
CA LEU A 148 -2.10 -17.91 13.64
C LEU A 148 -0.71 -17.43 14.10
N PRO A 149 0.28 -17.37 13.20
CA PRO A 149 1.56 -16.76 13.53
C PRO A 149 1.29 -15.32 13.99
N ASN A 150 2.00 -14.97 15.05
CA ASN A 150 1.92 -13.75 15.84
C ASN A 150 2.21 -12.48 15.00
N HIS A 151 1.38 -12.16 14.02
CA HIS A 151 1.17 -10.79 13.57
C HIS A 151 0.16 -10.19 14.52
N SER A 152 0.69 -9.67 15.63
CA SER A 152 0.10 -8.65 16.49
C SER A 152 -1.30 -8.22 16.08
N ALA A 153 -2.31 -8.68 16.84
CA ALA A 153 -3.66 -8.12 16.88
C ALA A 153 -3.67 -6.69 17.45
N GLU A 154 -2.65 -5.91 17.15
CA GLU A 154 -2.60 -4.49 17.40
C GLU A 154 -3.35 -3.83 16.25
N ARG A 155 -4.36 -3.04 16.62
CA ARG A 155 -5.06 -2.19 15.67
C ARG A 155 -4.00 -1.31 14.99
N PRO A 156 -3.96 -1.25 13.64
CA PRO A 156 -2.98 -0.41 12.97
C PRO A 156 -3.16 1.04 13.45
N PRO A 157 -2.07 1.76 13.75
CA PRO A 157 -2.17 3.13 14.22
C PRO A 157 -2.78 4.01 13.13
N PHE A 158 -3.60 4.98 13.54
CA PHE A 158 -4.14 5.99 12.64
C PHE A 158 -2.98 6.75 11.98
N SER A 159 -2.80 6.51 10.68
CA SER A 159 -1.71 7.06 9.88
C SER A 159 -2.10 8.44 9.37
N ARG A 160 -1.18 9.40 9.53
CA ARG A 160 -1.29 10.71 8.90
C ARG A 160 -0.85 10.61 7.45
N VAL A 161 -1.30 11.58 6.66
CA VAL A 161 -0.80 11.82 5.31
C VAL A 161 0.73 11.96 5.37
N TYR A 162 1.44 11.29 4.46
CA TYR A 162 2.92 11.25 4.41
C TYR A 162 3.58 10.91 5.74
N SER A 163 3.05 9.90 6.46
CA SER A 163 3.70 9.37 7.65
C SER A 163 5.14 8.92 7.34
N GLU A 164 5.98 8.78 8.37
CA GLU A 164 7.37 8.31 8.22
C GLU A 164 7.45 6.97 7.46
N ARG A 165 6.41 6.14 7.60
CA ARG A 165 6.27 4.86 6.90
C ARG A 165 6.05 4.98 5.40
N CYS A 166 5.65 6.15 4.89
CA CYS A 166 5.50 6.39 3.45
C CYS A 166 6.85 6.30 2.71
N GLY A 167 7.97 6.55 3.40
CA GLY A 167 9.31 6.41 2.83
C GLY A 167 9.91 5.00 2.95
N GLU A 168 9.22 4.06 3.61
CA GLU A 168 9.74 2.70 3.80
C GLU A 168 9.68 1.89 2.50
N SER A 169 10.72 1.08 2.27
CA SER A 169 10.84 0.23 1.07
C SER A 169 9.61 -0.66 0.90
N GLY A 170 8.76 -0.33 -0.10
CA GLY A 170 7.56 -1.09 -0.45
C GLY A 170 6.24 -0.38 -0.17
N ALA A 171 6.24 0.80 0.44
CA ALA A 171 5.05 1.65 0.49
C ALA A 171 4.74 2.20 -0.91
N SER A 172 3.51 1.98 -1.40
CA SER A 172 3.02 2.65 -2.62
C SER A 172 2.50 4.04 -2.28
N ASP A 173 2.47 4.95 -3.26
CA ASP A 173 1.85 6.28 -3.12
C ASP A 173 0.35 6.19 -2.71
N SER A 174 -0.27 5.04 -2.93
CA SER A 174 -1.65 4.73 -2.55
C SER A 174 -1.80 4.00 -1.20
N SER A 175 -0.69 3.71 -0.51
CA SER A 175 -0.69 3.03 0.79
C SER A 175 -1.27 3.93 1.89
N GLU A 176 -1.87 3.33 2.91
CA GLU A 176 -2.43 4.04 4.07
C GLU A 176 -1.42 4.98 4.74
N ALA A 177 -0.14 4.58 4.77
CA ALA A 177 0.96 5.38 5.29
C ALA A 177 1.21 6.68 4.51
N CYS A 178 0.93 6.70 3.21
CA CYS A 178 1.18 7.84 2.33
C CYS A 178 -0.03 8.77 2.21
N ILE A 179 -1.23 8.21 2.03
CA ILE A 179 -2.44 9.02 1.85
C ILE A 179 -3.19 9.31 3.15
N GLY A 180 -2.79 8.68 4.27
CA GLY A 180 -3.44 8.77 5.56
C GLY A 180 -4.69 7.88 5.69
N THR A 181 -5.00 7.45 6.92
CA THR A 181 -6.14 6.58 7.24
C THR A 181 -7.46 7.18 6.78
N GLU A 182 -7.62 8.50 6.83
CA GLU A 182 -8.87 9.15 6.41
C GLU A 182 -9.15 9.00 4.91
N ALA A 183 -8.19 9.32 4.05
CA ALA A 183 -8.33 9.16 2.60
C ALA A 183 -8.32 7.68 2.21
N TRP A 184 -7.54 6.85 2.91
CA TRP A 184 -7.52 5.40 2.69
C TRP A 184 -8.89 4.78 2.95
N CYS A 185 -9.57 5.15 4.05
CA CYS A 185 -10.94 4.71 4.34
C CYS A 185 -11.99 5.22 3.31
N GLN A 186 -11.70 6.26 2.53
CA GLN A 186 -12.57 6.74 1.43
C GLN A 186 -12.37 5.99 0.12
N GLN A 187 -11.28 5.23 -0.03
CA GLN A 187 -11.05 4.49 -1.26
C GLN A 187 -12.12 3.42 -1.47
N HIS A 188 -12.57 3.28 -2.71
CA HIS A 188 -13.69 2.39 -3.09
C HIS A 188 -13.45 0.91 -2.70
N SER A 189 -12.20 0.45 -2.74
CA SER A 189 -11.81 -0.89 -2.30
C SER A 189 -12.00 -1.09 -0.80
N VAL A 190 -11.74 -0.05 -0.01
CA VAL A 190 -11.84 -0.04 1.46
C VAL A 190 -13.30 0.16 1.89
N ALA A 191 -14.04 1.04 1.21
CA ALA A 191 -15.48 1.23 1.44
C ALA A 191 -16.29 -0.06 1.26
N LYS A 192 -15.84 -1.00 0.42
CA LYS A 192 -16.45 -2.33 0.28
C LYS A 192 -16.11 -3.28 1.44
N ALA A 193 -14.98 -3.06 2.11
CA ALA A 193 -14.51 -3.88 3.22
C ALA A 193 -15.23 -3.55 4.54
N TRP A 194 -15.58 -2.27 4.74
CA TRP A 194 -16.15 -1.76 5.99
C TRP A 194 -17.64 -1.40 5.87
N PRO A 195 -18.45 -1.56 6.93
CA PRO A 195 -19.87 -1.18 6.92
C PRO A 195 -20.10 0.32 6.67
N SER A 196 -19.14 1.16 7.09
CA SER A 196 -19.12 2.60 6.87
C SER A 196 -17.69 3.14 6.93
N GLN A 197 -17.52 4.39 6.49
CA GLN A 197 -16.24 5.08 6.61
C GLN A 197 -15.86 5.29 8.08
N GLU A 198 -16.85 5.55 8.94
CA GLU A 198 -16.67 5.72 10.39
C GLU A 198 -16.20 4.41 11.04
N ALA A 199 -16.75 3.26 10.66
CA ALA A 199 -16.30 1.97 11.16
C ALA A 199 -14.84 1.68 10.80
N CYS A 200 -14.41 2.07 9.60
CA CYS A 200 -13.00 1.99 9.17
C CYS A 200 -12.10 2.87 10.05
N LYS A 201 -12.48 4.14 10.27
CA LYS A 201 -11.73 5.08 11.11
C LYS A 201 -11.67 4.64 12.58
N ASP A 202 -12.78 4.12 13.11
CA ASP A 202 -12.86 3.64 14.49
C ASP A 202 -12.03 2.37 14.72
N PHE A 203 -11.91 1.52 13.69
CA PHE A 203 -11.07 0.33 13.76
C PHE A 203 -9.57 0.65 13.83
N ALA A 204 -9.11 1.65 13.07
CA ALA A 204 -7.74 2.18 13.17
C ALA A 204 -7.45 2.87 14.52
N ALA A 205 -8.46 2.96 15.39
CA ALA A 205 -8.44 3.34 16.79
C ALA A 205 -7.31 4.29 17.24
N LYS A 206 -7.66 5.58 17.24
CA LYS A 206 -7.33 6.61 18.25
C LYS A 206 -6.03 6.38 19.02
N THR A 207 -4.89 6.43 18.35
CA THR A 207 -3.78 7.18 18.95
C THR A 207 -4.30 8.60 19.14
N ASN A 208 -4.21 9.15 20.35
CA ASN A 208 -4.55 10.55 20.61
C ASN A 208 -3.81 11.37 19.55
N ALA A 209 -4.53 11.88 18.55
CA ALA A 209 -3.96 12.70 17.50
C ALA A 209 -3.55 14.02 18.15
N THR A 210 -2.39 14.01 18.80
CA THR A 210 -1.68 15.21 19.20
C THR A 210 -1.52 16.03 17.93
N ARG A 211 -2.04 17.26 17.94
CA ARG A 211 -1.91 18.18 16.80
C ARG A 211 -0.48 18.07 16.24
N SER A 212 -0.34 17.80 14.95
CA SER A 212 0.96 17.73 14.30
C SER A 212 1.73 19.01 14.61
N ILE A 213 2.99 18.86 15.00
CA ILE A 213 3.93 19.98 14.99
C ILE A 213 4.11 20.35 13.51
N TRP A 214 4.02 21.64 13.19
CA TRP A 214 4.29 22.12 11.84
C TRP A 214 5.76 21.88 11.50
N LEU A 215 6.04 21.12 10.43
CA LEU A 215 7.38 20.75 10.01
C LEU A 215 7.81 21.61 8.81
N TYR A 216 9.01 22.16 8.87
CA TYR A 216 9.64 22.82 7.73
C TYR A 216 10.37 21.77 6.86
N PRO A 217 10.51 22.03 5.54
CA PRO A 217 11.27 21.14 4.66
C PRO A 217 12.71 20.95 5.17
N SER A 218 13.20 19.72 5.14
CA SER A 218 14.59 19.38 5.47
C SER A 218 15.39 19.19 4.19
N HIS A 219 16.64 19.66 4.17
CA HIS A 219 17.50 19.60 2.99
C HIS A 219 18.29 18.28 2.87
N ASP A 220 18.36 17.48 3.94
CA ASP A 220 19.20 16.28 4.02
C ASP A 220 18.40 14.97 3.91
N CYS A 221 17.30 14.98 3.16
CA CYS A 221 16.43 13.82 3.01
C CYS A 221 15.92 13.69 1.57
N ASN A 222 15.70 12.45 1.13
CA ASN A 222 15.21 12.09 -0.20
C ASN A 222 13.87 11.33 -0.15
N SER A 223 13.12 11.46 0.94
CA SER A 223 11.85 10.75 1.14
C SER A 223 10.63 11.65 0.89
N GLY A 224 9.51 11.08 0.48
CA GLY A 224 8.23 11.78 0.41
C GLY A 224 7.56 12.05 1.76
N ALA A 225 8.20 11.70 2.89
CA ALA A 225 7.63 11.89 4.22
C ALA A 225 7.45 13.38 4.56
N GLU A 226 6.43 13.72 5.36
CA GLU A 226 6.14 15.11 5.79
C GLU A 226 7.34 15.77 6.47
N SER A 227 8.11 15.00 7.26
CA SER A 227 9.34 15.46 7.90
C SER A 227 10.44 15.88 6.92
N CYS A 228 10.34 15.44 5.66
CA CYS A 228 11.29 15.78 4.61
C CYS A 228 10.79 16.93 3.74
N ILE A 229 9.59 16.80 3.18
CA ILE A 229 9.03 17.81 2.26
C ILE A 229 8.45 19.03 2.98
N GLY A 230 8.22 18.94 4.30
CA GLY A 230 7.55 19.96 5.11
C GLY A 230 6.03 19.85 5.06
N THR A 231 5.35 20.27 6.14
CA THR A 231 3.89 20.21 6.29
C THR A 231 3.17 20.98 5.17
N GLU A 232 3.72 22.12 4.74
CA GLU A 232 3.12 22.92 3.66
C GLU A 232 3.09 22.17 2.32
N ALA A 233 4.23 21.64 1.88
CA ALA A 233 4.30 20.90 0.63
C ALA A 233 3.53 19.57 0.70
N ALA A 234 3.55 18.90 1.85
CA ALA A 234 2.74 17.71 2.12
C ALA A 234 1.24 18.02 1.95
N CYS A 235 0.75 19.13 2.50
CA CYS A 235 -0.65 19.53 2.34
C CYS A 235 -0.99 19.94 0.90
N LEU A 236 -0.11 20.69 0.22
CA LEU A 236 -0.35 21.13 -1.16
C LEU A 236 -0.38 19.97 -2.17
N ASN A 237 0.38 18.92 -1.92
CA ASN A 237 0.45 17.75 -2.81
C ASN A 237 -0.67 16.72 -2.55
N ASN A 238 -1.39 16.81 -1.43
CA ASN A 238 -2.49 15.90 -1.12
C ASN A 238 -3.86 16.60 -1.26
N PRO A 239 -4.71 16.21 -2.22
CA PRO A 239 -6.05 16.81 -2.39
C PRO A 239 -6.97 16.61 -1.18
N PHE A 240 -6.67 15.66 -0.30
CA PHE A 240 -7.44 15.38 0.92
C PHE A 240 -7.00 16.19 2.14
N CYS A 241 -5.85 16.87 2.10
CA CYS A 241 -5.42 17.74 3.19
C CYS A 241 -6.19 19.07 3.24
N CYS A 242 -6.88 19.42 2.16
CA CYS A 242 -7.41 20.77 1.98
C CYS A 242 -8.91 20.78 1.72
N SER A 243 -9.64 21.15 2.77
CA SER A 243 -10.95 21.77 2.63
C SER A 243 -10.74 23.26 2.35
N ASP A 244 -11.53 23.87 1.44
CA ASP A 244 -11.50 25.30 1.05
C ASP A 244 -11.65 26.31 2.21
N LYS A 245 -11.74 25.81 3.44
CA LYS A 245 -12.01 26.56 4.67
C LYS A 245 -10.87 26.49 5.68
N ASP A 246 -9.84 25.67 5.46
CA ASP A 246 -8.75 25.46 6.42
C ASP A 246 -7.57 26.41 6.16
N GLU A 247 -7.11 27.08 7.23
CA GLU A 247 -5.99 28.01 7.21
C GLU A 247 -4.71 27.37 6.68
N ARG A 248 -4.54 26.08 6.98
CA ARG A 248 -3.37 25.29 6.60
C ARG A 248 -3.16 25.22 5.09
N CYS A 249 -4.22 25.43 4.31
CA CYS A 249 -4.21 25.29 2.86
C CYS A 249 -4.25 26.62 2.12
N LEU A 250 -4.95 27.61 2.67
CA LEU A 250 -4.98 28.95 2.09
C LEU A 250 -3.70 29.73 2.43
N GLY A 251 -2.97 29.29 3.47
CA GLY A 251 -1.96 30.09 4.13
C GLY A 251 -2.63 31.15 5.01
N THR A 252 -1.95 31.53 6.10
CA THR A 252 -2.47 32.49 7.09
C THR A 252 -2.96 33.79 6.44
N ASP A 253 -2.33 34.21 5.34
CA ASP A 253 -2.69 35.44 4.64
C ASP A 253 -3.99 35.36 3.85
N ALA A 254 -4.14 34.34 2.98
CA ALA A 254 -5.38 34.18 2.22
C ALA A 254 -6.54 33.70 3.11
N TRP A 255 -6.23 32.93 4.16
CA TRP A 255 -7.20 32.59 5.19
C TRP A 255 -7.72 33.83 5.93
N TYR A 256 -6.82 34.73 6.36
CA TYR A 256 -7.20 36.01 6.95
C TYR A 256 -8.10 36.83 6.01
N LEU A 257 -7.73 36.97 4.74
CA LEU A 257 -8.52 37.74 3.77
C LEU A 257 -9.92 37.13 3.54
N GLY A 258 -10.04 35.80 3.52
CA GLY A 258 -11.33 35.11 3.35
C GLY A 258 -12.22 35.09 4.60
N TYR A 259 -11.64 35.11 5.80
CA TYR A 259 -12.39 35.00 7.06
C TYR A 259 -12.56 36.32 7.83
N ALA A 260 -11.72 37.34 7.61
CA ALA A 260 -11.93 38.69 8.16
C ALA A 260 -13.27 39.29 7.70
N GLN A 261 -13.77 38.90 6.51
CA GLN A 261 -15.09 39.28 6.02
C GLN A 261 -16.27 38.62 6.77
N ARG A 262 -16.01 37.58 7.59
CA ARG A 262 -17.06 36.82 8.31
C ARG A 262 -17.19 37.19 9.78
N GLY A 263 -16.61 38.31 10.22
CA GLY A 263 -16.83 38.87 11.56
C GLY A 263 -16.02 38.25 12.69
N LEU A 264 -14.87 37.62 12.39
CA LEU A 264 -13.90 37.30 13.43
C LEU A 264 -13.19 38.59 13.89
N ASN A 265 -13.08 38.77 15.21
CA ASN A 265 -12.73 40.02 15.89
C ASN A 265 -11.23 40.40 15.78
N TYR A 266 -10.65 40.37 14.57
CA TYR A 266 -9.30 40.87 14.30
C TYR A 266 -9.41 42.34 13.88
N THR A 267 -8.71 43.25 14.57
CA THR A 267 -8.77 44.68 14.21
C THR A 267 -7.81 45.03 13.08
N SER A 268 -6.78 44.20 12.85
CA SER A 268 -5.83 44.37 11.76
C SER A 268 -5.20 43.04 11.29
N ARG A 269 -4.57 43.09 10.12
CA ARG A 269 -3.73 41.99 9.61
C ARG A 269 -2.58 41.69 10.57
N ALA A 270 -1.99 42.73 11.17
CA ALA A 270 -0.91 42.58 12.14
C ALA A 270 -1.38 41.83 13.41
N ASP A 271 -2.59 42.09 13.91
CA ASP A 271 -3.16 41.38 15.07
C ASP A 271 -3.31 39.88 14.80
N CYS A 272 -3.73 39.53 13.58
CA CYS A 272 -3.88 38.15 13.14
C CYS A 272 -2.54 37.38 13.22
N PHE A 273 -1.46 38.01 12.77
CA PHE A 273 -0.11 37.43 12.82
C PHE A 273 0.47 37.44 14.24
N ALA A 274 0.27 38.51 15.00
CA ALA A 274 0.74 38.65 16.38
C ALA A 274 0.14 37.59 17.31
N MET A 275 -1.16 37.28 17.19
CA MET A 275 -1.80 36.20 17.95
C MET A 275 -1.24 34.81 17.64
N ARG A 276 -0.54 34.64 16.51
CA ARG A 276 0.16 33.41 16.11
C ARG A 276 1.65 33.42 16.46
N GLY A 277 2.11 34.45 17.18
CA GLY A 277 3.53 34.62 17.52
C GLY A 277 4.41 35.00 16.33
N LEU A 278 3.82 35.47 15.23
CA LEU A 278 4.54 35.94 14.06
C LEU A 278 4.54 37.48 14.05
N GLU A 279 5.66 38.07 14.43
CA GLU A 279 5.92 39.50 14.24
C GLU A 279 6.28 39.74 12.75
N PRO A 280 5.47 40.47 11.97
CA PRO A 280 5.71 40.66 10.53
C PRO A 280 7.11 41.23 10.23
N ASP A 281 7.58 42.17 11.06
CA ASP A 281 8.91 42.76 10.93
C ASP A 281 10.02 41.75 11.21
N SER A 282 9.81 40.81 12.14
CA SER A 282 10.77 39.73 12.42
C SER A 282 10.88 38.76 11.24
N VAL A 283 9.76 38.41 10.59
CA VAL A 283 9.76 37.53 9.40
C VAL A 283 10.40 38.23 8.20
N ILE A 284 10.08 39.51 7.97
CA ILE A 284 10.68 40.29 6.88
C ILE A 284 12.19 40.46 7.10
N ASN A 285 12.64 40.75 8.32
CA ASN A 285 14.07 40.88 8.62
C ASN A 285 14.81 39.55 8.47
N LEU A 286 14.20 38.42 8.87
CA LEU A 286 14.75 37.09 8.65
C LEU A 286 14.88 36.76 7.15
N LEU A 287 13.83 37.03 6.36
CA LEU A 287 13.83 36.82 4.92
C LEU A 287 14.85 37.73 4.24
N ARG A 288 14.94 39.00 4.63
CA ARG A 288 15.91 39.95 4.09
C ARG A 288 17.34 39.50 4.37
N GLY A 289 17.62 38.99 5.57
CA GLY A 289 18.91 38.41 5.93
C GLY A 289 19.26 37.18 5.07
N LYS A 290 18.33 36.22 4.95
CA LYS A 290 18.58 34.97 4.19
C LYS A 290 18.64 35.17 2.67
N VAL A 291 17.77 36.01 2.12
CA VAL A 291 17.72 36.30 0.68
C VAL A 291 18.93 37.13 0.22
N LEU A 292 19.45 38.04 1.04
CA LEU A 292 20.67 38.79 0.71
C LEU A 292 21.92 37.90 0.71
N VAL A 293 21.97 36.89 1.60
CA VAL A 293 23.06 35.91 1.64
C VAL A 293 22.97 34.95 0.45
N ALA A 294 21.80 34.35 0.20
CA ALA A 294 21.59 33.46 -0.94
C ALA A 294 21.73 34.17 -2.31
N GLY A 295 21.33 35.45 -2.37
CA GLY A 295 21.46 36.28 -3.57
C GLY A 295 22.91 36.66 -3.89
N ARG A 296 23.81 36.69 -2.91
CA ARG A 296 25.26 36.90 -3.12
C ARG A 296 25.89 35.68 -3.80
N ASP A 297 25.55 34.48 -3.33
CA ASP A 297 26.09 33.23 -3.88
C ASP A 297 25.46 32.86 -5.24
N GLY A 298 24.17 33.17 -5.43
CA GLY A 298 23.47 32.98 -6.70
C GLY A 298 23.95 33.92 -7.81
N ARG A 299 24.29 35.19 -7.49
CA ARG A 299 24.79 36.15 -8.50
C ARG A 299 26.16 35.78 -9.04
N LEU A 300 27.04 35.14 -8.27
CA LEU A 300 28.34 34.68 -8.76
C LEU A 300 28.21 33.55 -9.80
N ARG A 301 27.21 32.68 -9.67
CA ARG A 301 26.95 31.60 -10.65
C ARG A 301 26.18 32.07 -11.89
N ILE A 302 25.26 33.01 -11.73
CA ILE A 302 24.47 33.56 -12.85
C ILE A 302 25.31 34.54 -13.69
N ALA A 303 26.20 35.33 -13.07
CA ALA A 303 27.11 36.23 -13.79
C ALA A 303 28.08 35.46 -14.70
N ALA A 304 28.59 34.29 -14.27
CA ALA A 304 29.46 33.45 -15.08
C ALA A 304 28.77 32.83 -16.32
N ASN A 305 27.45 32.61 -16.25
CA ASN A 305 26.68 32.03 -17.36
C ASN A 305 26.13 33.08 -18.33
N LEU A 306 25.86 34.31 -17.88
CA LEU A 306 25.36 35.39 -18.73
C LEU A 306 26.44 35.99 -19.65
N THR A 307 27.70 36.09 -19.19
CA THR A 307 28.79 36.63 -20.02
C THR A 307 29.17 35.71 -21.18
N THR A 308 29.08 34.40 -21.01
CA THR A 308 29.47 33.42 -22.04
C THR A 308 28.44 33.33 -23.17
N ASN A 309 27.15 33.37 -22.83
CA ASN A 309 26.08 33.30 -23.83
C ASN A 309 25.89 34.62 -24.61
N ALA A 310 26.12 35.77 -23.97
CA ALA A 310 26.08 37.06 -24.66
C ALA A 310 27.24 37.22 -25.67
N LEU A 311 28.43 36.71 -25.36
CA LEU A 311 29.59 36.78 -26.25
C LEU A 311 29.40 35.89 -27.50
N VAL A 312 28.82 34.69 -27.33
CA VAL A 312 28.53 33.76 -28.44
C VAL A 312 27.49 34.34 -29.41
N LEU A 313 26.46 35.02 -28.90
CA LEU A 313 25.44 35.66 -29.73
C LEU A 313 26.00 36.86 -30.53
N LEU A 314 26.92 37.64 -29.94
CA LEU A 314 27.57 38.75 -30.63
C LEU A 314 28.51 38.29 -31.75
N ILE A 315 29.25 37.18 -31.54
CA ILE A 315 30.11 36.58 -32.57
C ILE A 315 29.26 36.02 -33.72
N ALA A 316 28.14 35.35 -33.40
CA ALA A 316 27.23 34.82 -34.41
C ALA A 316 26.58 35.93 -35.27
N GLN A 317 26.21 37.06 -34.68
CA GLN A 317 25.68 38.21 -35.42
C GLN A 317 26.71 38.85 -36.35
N HIS A 318 27.97 38.96 -35.93
CA HIS A 318 29.03 39.51 -36.79
C HIS A 318 29.34 38.62 -38.00
N ILE A 319 29.33 37.29 -37.81
CA ILE A 319 29.52 36.34 -38.93
C ILE A 319 28.33 36.41 -39.91
N ALA A 320 27.11 36.53 -39.40
CA ALA A 320 25.91 36.62 -40.25
C ALA A 320 25.85 37.93 -41.07
N PHE A 321 26.37 39.04 -40.53
CA PHE A 321 26.36 40.33 -41.21
C PHE A 321 27.51 40.50 -42.22
N GLY A 322 28.67 39.88 -41.97
CA GLY A 322 29.81 39.91 -42.90
C GLY A 322 29.53 39.25 -44.25
N SER A 323 28.72 38.19 -44.27
CA SER A 323 28.45 37.40 -45.47
C SER A 323 27.48 38.03 -46.48
N ARG A 324 26.80 39.14 -46.14
CA ARG A 324 25.85 39.81 -47.06
C ARG A 324 26.46 40.92 -47.93
N ARG A 325 27.75 41.23 -47.78
CA ARG A 325 28.41 42.31 -48.55
C ARG A 325 29.16 41.88 -49.81
N LEU A 326 29.22 40.58 -50.14
CA LEU A 326 30.05 40.09 -51.27
C LEU A 326 29.28 39.70 -52.55
N LEU A 327 27.99 40.02 -52.68
CA LEU A 327 27.22 39.67 -53.89
C LEU A 327 26.38 40.84 -54.41
N LYS A 328 27.02 41.93 -54.84
CA LYS A 328 26.44 42.89 -55.78
C LYS A 328 27.55 43.57 -56.59
N GLU A 329 28.01 42.94 -57.67
CA GLU A 329 28.58 43.67 -58.81
C GLU A 329 27.68 43.49 -60.04
N PRO A 330 27.36 44.57 -60.77
CA PRO A 330 26.52 44.49 -61.95
C PRO A 330 27.34 44.04 -63.18
N PHE A 331 26.84 43.00 -63.85
CA PHE A 331 27.31 42.58 -65.17
C PHE A 331 27.04 43.68 -66.20
N VAL A 332 28.09 44.32 -66.71
CA VAL A 332 28.05 45.24 -67.85
C VAL A 332 28.04 44.41 -69.13
N LYS A 333 27.01 44.57 -69.96
CA LYS A 333 26.93 44.00 -71.31
C LYS A 333 27.85 44.79 -72.26
N ARG A 334 28.68 44.08 -73.03
CA ARG A 334 29.19 44.52 -74.34
C ARG A 334 28.74 43.52 -75.39
#